data_AF-A0A957K8V6-F1
#
_entry.id   AF-A0A957K8V6-F1
#
_cell.length_a   1.000
_cell.length_b   1.000
_cell.length_c   1.000
_cell.angle_alpha   90.00
_cell.angle_beta   90.00
_cell.angle_gamma   90.00
#
_symmetry.space_group_name_H-M   'P 1'
#
loop_
_entity.id
_entity.type
_entity.pdbx_description
1 polymer ?
#
loop_
_entity_poly.entity_id
_entity_poly.type
_entity_poly.pdbx_seq_one_letter_code
_entity_poly.pdbx_strand_id
1 'polypeptide(L)' 'MSWETVYQAKLTDAATAVSHIQSGQRVYIGGGAGVPRTLTDALGARQDDLRDVELTHILTFADAPYAKPGREAMFRVNA' A
#
# COMPACT_ATOMS: atom_id res chain seq x y z
N MET A 1 -19.04 -22.59 2.17
CA MET A 1 -17.59 -22.36 1.90
C MET A 1 -16.86 -22.40 3.22
N SER A 2 -15.75 -23.12 3.31
CA SER A 2 -14.87 -23.10 4.49
C SER A 2 -13.94 -21.88 4.43
N TRP A 3 -13.39 -21.46 5.56
CA TRP A 3 -12.49 -20.30 5.60
C TRP A 3 -11.18 -20.61 4.84
N GLU A 4 -10.75 -21.87 4.81
CA GLU A 4 -9.58 -22.34 4.07
C GLU A 4 -9.77 -22.12 2.57
N THR A 5 -10.96 -22.40 2.04
CA THR A 5 -11.27 -22.20 0.63
C THR A 5 -11.22 -20.71 0.27
N VAL A 6 -11.76 -19.84 1.13
CA VAL A 6 -11.73 -18.38 0.94
C VAL A 6 -10.31 -17.84 1.03
N TYR A 7 -9.49 -18.35 1.97
CA TYR A 7 -8.10 -17.96 2.12
C TYR A 7 -7.28 -18.30 0.86
N GLN A 8 -7.37 -19.55 0.39
CA GLN A 8 -6.65 -19.99 -0.81
C GLN A 8 -7.05 -19.18 -2.05
N ALA A 9 -8.33 -18.83 -2.18
CA ALA A 9 -8.81 -18.02 -3.30
C ALA A 9 -8.32 -16.56 -3.28
N LYS A 10 -7.91 -16.03 -2.13
CA LYS A 10 -7.41 -14.66 -1.96
C LYS A 10 -5.88 -14.58 -1.89
N LEU A 11 -5.20 -15.73 -1.79
CA LEU A 11 -3.75 -15.77 -1.71
C LEU A 11 -3.16 -15.29 -3.04
N THR A 12 -2.32 -14.28 -2.98
CA THR A 12 -1.71 -13.66 -4.16
C THR A 12 -0.38 -13.01 -3.78
N ASP A 13 0.41 -12.62 -4.77
CA ASP A 13 1.66 -11.89 -4.57
C ASP A 13 1.41 -10.40 -4.26
N ALA A 14 2.43 -9.72 -3.76
CA ALA A 14 2.31 -8.32 -3.32
C ALA A 14 2.00 -7.36 -4.47
N ALA A 15 2.57 -7.57 -5.67
CA ALA A 15 2.36 -6.70 -6.82
C ALA A 15 0.90 -6.80 -7.31
N THR A 16 0.37 -8.02 -7.39
CA THR A 16 -1.04 -8.26 -7.69
C THR A 16 -1.95 -7.66 -6.63
N ALA A 17 -1.65 -7.86 -5.34
CA ALA A 17 -2.44 -7.28 -4.25
C ALA A 17 -2.53 -5.75 -4.34
N VAL A 18 -1.40 -5.06 -4.53
CA VAL A 18 -1.40 -3.59 -4.62
C VAL A 18 -1.94 -3.07 -5.95
N SER A 19 -2.03 -3.89 -7.00
CA SER A 19 -2.56 -3.49 -8.32
C SER A 19 -4.00 -3.00 -8.27
N HIS A 20 -4.76 -3.43 -7.27
CA HIS A 20 -6.15 -2.99 -7.03
C HIS A 20 -6.25 -1.53 -6.57
N ILE A 21 -5.15 -0.92 -6.11
CA ILE A 21 -5.11 0.51 -5.76
C ILE A 21 -5.09 1.33 -7.05
N GLN A 22 -5.94 2.34 -7.11
CA GLN A 22 -6.11 3.23 -8.25
C GLN A 22 -5.86 4.69 -7.86
N SER A 23 -5.50 5.52 -8.85
CA SER A 23 -5.32 6.96 -8.68
C SER A 23 -6.54 7.62 -8.02
N GLY A 24 -6.31 8.59 -7.13
CA GLY A 24 -7.36 9.29 -6.39
C GLY A 24 -7.95 8.53 -5.19
N GLN A 25 -7.57 7.27 -4.96
CA GLN A 25 -8.06 6.51 -3.80
C GLN A 25 -7.36 6.92 -2.51
N ARG A 26 -8.06 6.71 -1.39
CA ARG A 26 -7.52 6.86 -0.04
C ARG A 26 -7.29 5.50 0.59
N VAL A 27 -6.07 5.24 1.05
CA VAL A 27 -5.63 3.97 1.61
C VAL A 27 -5.10 4.18 3.03
N TYR A 28 -5.61 3.40 3.97
CA TYR A 28 -5.08 3.36 5.33
C TYR A 28 -3.99 2.28 5.45
N ILE A 29 -2.84 2.65 5.98
CA ILE A 29 -1.72 1.74 6.24
C ILE A 29 -1.70 1.42 7.74
N GLY A 30 -1.61 0.13 8.08
CA GLY A 30 -1.49 -0.31 9.47
C GLY A 30 -0.33 0.37 10.20
N GLY A 31 -0.58 0.88 11.40
CA GLY A 31 0.41 1.64 12.18
C GLY A 31 1.28 0.78 13.12
N GLY A 32 2.29 1.42 13.70
CA GLY A 32 3.24 0.83 14.64
C GLY A 32 4.00 -0.34 14.01
N ALA A 33 4.02 -1.48 14.73
CA ALA A 33 4.59 -2.73 14.22
C ALA A 33 3.68 -3.46 13.22
N GLY A 34 2.48 -2.93 12.94
CA GLY A 34 1.52 -3.48 11.97
C GLY A 34 1.72 -3.00 10.53
N VAL A 35 2.80 -2.26 10.25
CA VAL A 35 3.08 -1.77 8.89
C VAL A 35 3.34 -2.97 7.96
N PRO A 36 2.55 -3.13 6.88
CA PRO A 36 2.69 -4.26 5.97
C PRO A 36 3.84 -4.03 4.98
N ARG A 37 5.08 -4.18 5.45
CA ARG A 37 6.33 -3.87 4.71
C ARG A 37 6.33 -4.35 3.26
N THR A 38 5.98 -5.63 3.03
CA THR A 38 5.95 -6.22 1.69
C THR A 38 4.97 -5.49 0.75
N LEU A 39 3.82 -5.03 1.27
CA LEU A 39 2.84 -4.29 0.47
C LEU A 39 3.26 -2.84 0.27
N THR A 40 3.85 -2.19 1.28
CA THR A 40 4.32 -0.80 1.13
C THR A 40 5.49 -0.70 0.13
N ASP A 41 6.38 -1.69 0.10
CA ASP A 41 7.46 -1.78 -0.87
C ASP A 41 6.93 -1.99 -2.29
N ALA A 42 5.98 -2.92 -2.47
CA ALA A 42 5.34 -3.16 -3.76
C ALA A 42 4.55 -1.93 -4.24
N LEU A 43 3.86 -1.23 -3.34
CA LEU A 43 3.16 0.01 -3.69
C LEU A 43 4.14 1.12 -4.11
N GLY A 44 5.25 1.26 -3.40
CA GLY A 44 6.33 2.19 -3.76
C GLY A 44 6.96 1.89 -5.14
N ALA A 45 6.93 0.64 -5.60
CA ALA A 45 7.43 0.28 -6.93
C ALA A 45 6.51 0.73 -8.08
N ARG A 46 5.23 1.03 -7.83
CA ARG A 46 4.25 1.47 -8.86
C ARG A 46 4.39 2.94 -9.26
N GLN A 47 5.62 3.45 -9.41
CA GLN A 47 5.93 4.88 -9.57
C GLN A 47 5.12 5.56 -10.68
N ASP A 48 5.09 4.88 -11.82
CA ASP A 48 4.70 5.50 -13.07
C ASP A 48 3.19 5.36 -13.33
N ASP A 49 2.49 4.56 -12.52
CA ASP A 49 1.11 4.13 -12.76
C ASP A 49 0.07 4.89 -11.92
N LEU A 50 0.49 5.58 -10.86
CA LEU A 50 -0.42 6.15 -9.86
C LEU A 50 -0.30 7.67 -9.76
N ARG A 51 -1.45 8.32 -9.49
CA ARG A 51 -1.56 9.76 -9.23
C ARG A 51 -2.50 10.02 -8.07
N ASP A 52 -2.12 10.93 -7.19
CA ASP A 52 -2.95 11.44 -6.10
C ASP A 52 -3.62 10.34 -5.23
N VAL A 53 -2.86 9.30 -4.88
CA VAL A 53 -3.30 8.31 -3.88
C VAL A 53 -3.03 8.89 -2.49
N GLU A 54 -4.08 9.09 -1.70
CA GLU A 54 -3.92 9.54 -0.31
C GLU A 54 -3.55 8.36 0.58
N LEU A 55 -2.41 8.44 1.24
CA LEU A 55 -1.97 7.45 2.23
C LEU A 55 -2.12 8.03 3.63
N THR A 56 -2.88 7.35 4.49
CA THR A 56 -3.08 7.76 5.87
C THR A 56 -2.63 6.66 6.84
N HIS A 57 -1.92 7.06 7.88
CA HIS A 57 -1.43 6.20 8.94
C HIS A 57 -1.08 7.04 10.16
N ILE A 58 -0.86 6.41 11.31
CA ILE A 58 -0.39 7.09 12.52
C ILE A 58 1.15 6.96 12.57
N LEU A 59 1.66 6.08 13.42
CA LEU A 59 3.08 5.81 13.59
C LEU A 59 3.55 4.76 12.58
N THR A 60 4.70 4.96 11.93
CA THR A 60 5.29 3.98 11.00
C THR A 60 6.62 3.47 11.57
N PHE A 61 6.67 2.22 12.04
CA PHE A 61 7.92 1.54 12.44
C PHE A 61 8.47 0.67 11.30
N ALA A 62 8.63 1.27 10.13
CA ALA A 62 9.23 0.68 8.94
C ALA A 62 9.64 1.78 7.96
N ASP A 63 10.31 1.41 6.87
CA ASP A 63 10.52 2.33 5.76
C ASP A 63 9.19 2.76 5.13
N ALA A 64 9.12 4.02 4.68
CA ALA A 64 7.99 4.58 3.96
C ALA A 64 8.41 4.90 2.51
N PRO A 65 8.53 3.89 1.63
CA PRO A 65 9.01 4.10 0.26
C PRO A 65 8.10 5.04 -0.56
N TYR A 66 6.81 5.09 -0.22
CA TYR A 66 5.82 5.99 -0.79
C TYR A 66 6.02 7.47 -0.39
N ALA A 67 6.81 7.75 0.65
CA ALA A 67 7.08 9.09 1.15
C ALA A 67 8.50 9.60 0.77
N LYS A 68 9.23 8.86 -0.08
CA LYS A 68 10.54 9.30 -0.58
C LYS A 68 10.39 10.51 -1.51
N PRO A 69 11.41 11.37 -1.62
CA PRO A 69 11.40 12.47 -2.59
C PRO A 69 11.12 11.98 -4.02
N GLY A 70 10.35 12.75 -4.78
CA GLY A 70 9.96 12.42 -6.16
C GLY A 70 8.70 11.56 -6.26
N ARG A 71 8.00 11.32 -5.15
CA ARG A 71 6.76 10.52 -5.07
C ARG A 71 5.50 11.36 -4.88
N GLU A 72 5.64 12.68 -4.77
CA GLU A 72 4.60 13.62 -4.38
C GLU A 72 3.44 13.67 -5.40
N ALA A 73 3.74 13.45 -6.69
CA ALA A 73 2.71 13.39 -7.72
C ALA A 73 1.83 12.14 -7.61
N MET A 74 2.34 11.08 -6.97
CA MET A 74 1.64 9.81 -6.85
C MET A 74 0.96 9.63 -5.51
N PHE A 75 1.64 10.04 -4.43
CA PHE A 75 1.21 9.77 -3.07
C PHE A 75 1.13 11.08 -2.28
N ARG A 76 -0.04 11.30 -1.68
CA ARG A 76 -0.24 12.35 -0.68
C ARG A 76 -0.31 11.71 0.69
N VAL A 77 0.72 11.91 1.51
CA VAL A 77 0.76 11.39 2.88
C VAL A 77 -0.03 12.33 3.80
N ASN A 78 -1.04 11.79 4.46
CA ASN A 78 -1.89 12.46 5.45
C ASN A 78 -1.82 11.69 6.77
N ALA A 79 -0.80 12.00 7.57
CA ALA A 79 -0.42 11.31 8.79
C ALA A 79 -0.20 12.32 9.93
#